data_AF-A0A0V0H173-F1
#
_entry.id   AF-A0A0V0H173-F1
#
_cell.length_a   1.000
_cell.length_b   1.000
_cell.length_c   1.000
_cell.angle_alpha   90.00
_cell.angle_beta   90.00
_cell.angle_gamma   90.00
#
_symmetry.space_group_name_H-M   'P 1'
#
loop_
_entity.id
_entity.type
_entity.pdbx_description
1 polymer ?
#
loop_
_entity_poly.entity_id
_entity_poly.type
_entity_poly.pdbx_seq_one_letter_code
_entity_poly.pdbx_strand_id
1 'polypeptide(L)'
;MLLDRQQTKVLKEDAARFYAAEVVVALEYLHCQGIIYRDLKPENVLLQSGGHVSLTDFDLSCLTSCKPQLLVPEINEKKKHQKGQQNPIFMAEPMRASNSFVGTEEYIAPEIITGAGHTSAVDWWALGILLFEMLYGYTPFRGKTRQKTFSNILHKDLKFPGSIQSSLHAKQLMYRLLHRDPKNRLGSREGANEIKQHPF
;
A
#
# COMPACT_ATOMS: atom_id res chain seq x y z
N MET A 1 16.73 -10.34 3.36
CA MET A 1 15.45 -9.83 2.82
C MET A 1 15.64 -8.35 2.47
N LEU A 2 14.62 -7.61 1.99
CA LEU A 2 14.79 -6.26 1.43
C LEU A 2 15.63 -5.31 2.30
N LEU A 3 15.34 -5.27 3.61
CA LEU A 3 16.01 -4.36 4.55
C LEU A 3 17.26 -4.96 5.23
N ASP A 4 17.38 -6.28 5.29
CA ASP A 4 18.52 -6.94 5.97
C ASP A 4 19.86 -6.71 5.28
N ARG A 5 19.84 -6.32 4.01
CA ARG A 5 21.06 -5.98 3.26
C ARG A 5 21.61 -4.59 3.60
N GLN A 6 20.92 -3.80 4.44
CA GLN A 6 21.31 -2.45 4.81
C GLN A 6 21.80 -2.38 6.25
N GLN A 7 22.97 -1.76 6.48
CA GLN A 7 23.54 -1.60 7.83
C GLN A 7 22.63 -0.81 8.79
N THR A 8 21.88 0.16 8.26
CA THR A 8 20.96 1.01 9.04
C THR A 8 19.51 0.53 8.99
N LYS A 9 19.21 -0.54 8.24
CA LYS A 9 17.83 -0.97 7.90
C LYS A 9 16.96 0.13 7.27
N VAL A 10 17.58 1.14 6.66
CA VAL A 10 16.91 2.27 5.99
C VAL A 10 17.40 2.35 4.55
N LEU A 11 16.49 2.72 3.65
CA LEU A 11 16.75 2.98 2.24
C LEU A 11 16.71 4.47 1.94
N LYS A 12 17.51 4.90 0.96
CA LYS A 12 17.37 6.24 0.36
C LYS A 12 16.01 6.35 -0.32
N GLU A 13 15.46 7.57 -0.36
CA GLU A 13 14.13 7.83 -0.89
C GLU A 13 13.94 7.31 -2.32
N ASP A 14 14.93 7.50 -3.21
CA ASP A 14 14.85 7.00 -4.60
C ASP A 14 14.78 5.47 -4.67
N ALA A 15 15.50 4.78 -3.80
CA ALA A 15 15.45 3.32 -3.72
C ALA A 15 14.11 2.84 -3.12
N ALA A 16 13.62 3.50 -2.06
CA ALA A 16 12.32 3.21 -1.48
C ALA A 16 11.18 3.43 -2.48
N ARG A 17 11.26 4.49 -3.29
CA ARG A 17 10.33 4.80 -4.38
C ARG A 17 10.37 3.72 -5.46
N PHE A 18 11.56 3.32 -5.91
CA PHE A 18 11.73 2.27 -6.90
C PHE A 18 11.08 0.95 -6.44
N TYR A 19 11.40 0.48 -5.23
CA TYR A 19 10.82 -0.77 -4.73
C TYR A 19 9.33 -0.66 -4.43
N ALA A 20 8.85 0.47 -3.91
CA ALA A 20 7.42 0.69 -3.69
C ALA A 20 6.65 0.66 -5.02
N ALA A 21 7.20 1.22 -6.09
CA ALA A 21 6.59 1.17 -7.42
C ALA A 21 6.47 -0.27 -7.94
N GLU A 22 7.50 -1.11 -7.77
CA GLU A 22 7.43 -2.53 -8.15
C GLU A 22 6.39 -3.31 -7.33
N VAL A 23 6.31 -3.04 -6.02
CA VAL A 23 5.29 -3.63 -5.15
C VAL A 23 3.88 -3.20 -5.58
N VAL A 24 3.68 -1.92 -5.95
CA VAL A 24 2.39 -1.44 -6.46
C VAL A 24 1.98 -2.18 -7.73
N VAL A 25 2.91 -2.40 -8.66
CA VAL A 25 2.64 -3.17 -9.89
C VAL A 25 2.29 -4.62 -9.57
N ALA A 26 3.02 -5.26 -8.64
CA ALA A 26 2.73 -6.62 -8.22
C ALA A 26 1.34 -6.74 -7.56
N LEU A 27 0.99 -5.82 -6.65
CA LEU A 27 -0.32 -5.80 -6.00
C LEU A 27 -1.45 -5.56 -7.00
N GLU A 28 -1.30 -4.62 -7.94
CA GLU A 28 -2.30 -4.38 -8.99
C GLU A 28 -2.57 -5.65 -9.80
N TYR A 29 -1.52 -6.39 -10.16
CA TYR A 29 -1.65 -7.65 -10.87
C TYR A 29 -2.40 -8.70 -10.03
N LEU A 30 -2.04 -8.86 -8.75
CA LEU A 30 -2.72 -9.79 -7.84
C LEU A 30 -4.20 -9.44 -7.68
N HIS A 31 -4.51 -8.16 -7.45
CA HIS A 31 -5.86 -7.65 -7.35
C HIS A 31 -6.66 -7.97 -8.62
N CYS A 32 -6.06 -7.80 -9.80
CA CYS A 32 -6.66 -8.18 -11.08
C CYS A 32 -6.98 -9.68 -11.19
N GLN A 33 -6.17 -10.53 -10.58
CA GLN A 33 -6.43 -11.97 -10.49
C GLN A 33 -7.44 -12.33 -9.38
N GLY A 34 -7.98 -11.35 -8.67
CA GLY A 34 -8.87 -11.59 -7.53
C GLY A 34 -8.16 -12.07 -6.28
N ILE A 35 -6.86 -11.77 -6.14
CA ILE A 35 -6.04 -12.15 -5.00
C ILE A 35 -5.81 -10.91 -4.13
N ILE A 36 -6.16 -10.99 -2.85
CA ILE A 36 -5.73 -10.03 -1.82
C ILE A 36 -4.56 -10.67 -1.08
N TYR A 37 -3.43 -9.98 -0.98
CA TYR A 37 -2.17 -10.56 -0.52
C TYR A 37 -2.07 -10.70 1.00
N ARG A 38 -2.43 -9.65 1.75
CA ARG A 38 -2.61 -9.60 3.22
C ARG A 38 -1.39 -9.82 4.10
N ASP A 39 -0.22 -10.14 3.55
CA ASP A 39 1.02 -10.29 4.32
C ASP A 39 2.20 -9.52 3.72
N LEU A 40 1.93 -8.29 3.27
CA LEU A 40 2.99 -7.40 2.80
C LEU A 40 3.86 -6.92 3.97
N LYS A 41 5.14 -7.27 3.90
CA LYS A 41 6.19 -6.92 4.86
C LYS A 41 7.58 -7.14 4.24
N PRO A 42 8.66 -6.51 4.75
CA PRO A 42 10.01 -6.61 4.18
C PRO A 42 10.51 -8.04 4.01
N GLU A 43 10.06 -8.95 4.88
CA GLU A 43 10.44 -10.36 4.84
C GLU A 43 9.94 -11.08 3.59
N ASN A 44 8.76 -10.69 3.11
CA ASN A 44 8.12 -11.30 1.94
C ASN A 44 8.41 -10.54 0.64
N VAL A 45 9.26 -9.52 0.69
CA VAL A 45 9.72 -8.74 -0.47
C VAL A 45 11.18 -9.14 -0.75
N LEU A 46 11.39 -10.03 -1.71
CA LEU A 46 12.72 -10.54 -2.05
C LEU A 46 13.36 -9.72 -3.18
N LEU A 47 14.68 -9.57 -3.11
CA LEU A 47 15.47 -8.96 -4.18
C LEU A 47 16.13 -10.05 -5.03
N GLN A 48 15.81 -10.04 -6.33
CA GLN A 48 16.42 -10.91 -7.33
C GLN A 48 17.86 -10.46 -7.64
N SER A 49 18.62 -11.29 -8.37
CA SER A 49 19.99 -10.96 -8.80
C SER A 49 20.07 -9.70 -9.66
N GLY A 50 19.02 -9.40 -10.43
CA GLY A 50 18.90 -8.19 -11.24
C GLY A 50 18.51 -6.94 -10.45
N GLY A 51 18.27 -7.04 -9.14
CA GLY A 51 17.87 -5.91 -8.30
C GLY A 51 16.36 -5.62 -8.25
N HIS A 52 15.53 -6.42 -8.95
CA HIS A 52 14.07 -6.31 -8.95
C HIS A 52 13.42 -7.06 -7.78
N VAL A 53 12.24 -6.62 -7.39
CA VAL A 53 11.40 -7.21 -6.34
C VAL A 53 10.65 -8.45 -6.84
N SER A 54 10.52 -9.44 -5.96
CA SER A 54 9.51 -10.50 -6.06
C SER A 54 8.76 -10.61 -4.74
N LEU A 55 7.43 -10.71 -4.80
CA LEU A 55 6.62 -11.10 -3.65
C LEU A 55 6.70 -12.63 -3.46
N THR A 56 6.73 -13.07 -2.21
CA THR A 56 6.71 -14.50 -1.82
C THR A 56 5.69 -14.75 -0.73
N ASP A 57 5.48 -16.00 -0.33
CA ASP A 57 4.58 -16.37 0.77
C ASP A 57 3.13 -15.87 0.57
N PHE A 58 2.33 -16.71 -0.11
CA PHE A 58 0.92 -16.45 -0.40
C PHE A 58 -0.02 -17.20 0.57
N ASP A 59 0.50 -17.73 1.68
CA ASP A 59 -0.28 -18.59 2.57
C ASP A 59 -1.42 -17.84 3.27
N LEU A 60 -1.24 -16.54 3.48
CA LEU A 60 -2.28 -15.65 4.02
C LEU A 60 -3.10 -14.97 2.92
N SER A 61 -2.87 -15.25 1.64
CA SER A 61 -3.65 -14.63 0.57
C SER A 61 -5.10 -15.12 0.55
N CYS A 62 -5.99 -14.32 -0.04
CA CYS A 62 -7.41 -14.65 -0.18
C CYS A 62 -7.83 -14.54 -1.64
N LEU A 63 -8.51 -15.58 -2.13
CA LEU A 63 -9.20 -15.56 -3.43
C LEU A 63 -10.59 -14.96 -3.28
N THR A 64 -10.90 -14.01 -4.14
CA THR A 64 -12.13 -13.24 -4.14
C THR A 64 -12.51 -12.87 -5.58
N SER A 65 -13.78 -12.53 -5.80
CA SER A 65 -14.24 -12.13 -7.12
C SER A 65 -13.71 -10.74 -7.47
N CYS A 66 -12.94 -10.64 -8.54
CA CYS A 66 -12.60 -9.38 -9.19
C CYS A 66 -13.34 -9.26 -10.53
N LYS A 67 -13.74 -8.03 -10.88
CA LYS A 67 -14.23 -7.68 -12.21
C LYS A 67 -13.36 -6.54 -12.73
N PRO A 68 -12.23 -6.83 -13.40
CA PRO A 68 -11.40 -5.79 -13.98
C PRO A 68 -12.22 -4.93 -14.96
N GLN A 69 -12.09 -3.62 -14.85
CA GLN A 69 -12.80 -2.64 -15.68
C GLN A 69 -11.83 -1.62 -16.25
N LEU A 70 -12.07 -1.22 -17.49
CA LEU A 70 -11.40 -0.11 -18.13
C LEU A 70 -12.36 1.08 -18.15
N LEU A 71 -12.09 2.09 -17.34
CA LEU A 71 -12.89 3.31 -17.27
C LEU A 71 -12.30 4.36 -18.22
N VAL A 72 -13.13 4.84 -19.14
CA VAL A 72 -12.77 5.95 -20.02
C VAL A 72 -13.39 7.22 -19.42
N PRO A 73 -12.61 8.23 -19.01
CA PRO A 73 -13.16 9.47 -18.48
C PRO A 73 -14.06 10.15 -19.53
N GLU A 74 -15.31 10.47 -19.18
CA GLU A 74 -16.23 11.16 -20.10
C GLU A 74 -15.74 12.58 -20.41
N ILE A 75 -15.57 12.88 -21.70
CA ILE A 75 -15.17 14.20 -22.17
C ILE A 75 -16.38 15.13 -22.07
N ASN A 76 -16.30 16.12 -21.18
CA ASN A 76 -17.26 17.22 -21.19
C ASN A 76 -17.04 18.04 -22.49
N GLU A 77 -18.02 17.98 -23.41
CA GLU A 77 -17.99 18.53 -24.79
C GLU A 77 -17.55 20.02 -24.89
N LYS A 78 -17.53 20.76 -23.76
CA LYS A 78 -17.15 22.18 -23.70
C LYS A 78 -15.64 22.46 -23.65
N LYS A 79 -14.76 21.46 -23.59
CA LYS A 79 -13.28 21.64 -23.54
C LYS A 79 -12.52 21.03 -24.73
N LYS A 80 -13.11 21.04 -25.94
CA LYS A 80 -12.55 20.44 -27.17
C LYS A 80 -11.23 21.05 -27.69
N HIS A 81 -10.70 22.12 -27.10
CA HIS A 81 -9.55 22.86 -27.64
C HIS A 81 -8.19 22.66 -26.96
N GLN A 82 -8.03 21.76 -25.99
CA GLN A 82 -6.71 21.37 -25.50
C GLN A 82 -6.59 19.84 -25.46
N LYS A 83 -6.07 19.28 -26.55
CA LYS A 83 -5.86 17.84 -26.74
C LYS A 83 -4.70 17.33 -25.87
N GLY A 84 -5.04 16.61 -24.81
CA GLY A 84 -4.30 15.43 -24.37
C GLY A 84 -5.30 14.29 -24.31
N GLN A 85 -5.08 13.23 -25.08
CA GLN A 85 -5.91 12.02 -25.03
C GLN A 85 -5.79 11.45 -23.60
N GLN A 86 -6.84 11.55 -22.78
CA GLN A 86 -6.78 11.03 -21.41
C GLN A 86 -6.68 9.51 -21.48
N ASN A 87 -5.64 8.95 -20.85
CA ASN A 87 -5.44 7.51 -20.81
C ASN A 87 -6.58 6.84 -20.03
N PRO A 88 -7.07 5.68 -20.49
CA PRO A 88 -8.09 4.94 -19.77
C PRO A 88 -7.55 4.44 -18.42
N ILE A 89 -8.42 4.43 -17.41
CA ILE A 89 -8.10 4.02 -16.04
C ILE A 89 -8.42 2.52 -15.90
N PHE A 90 -7.41 1.74 -15.52
CA PHE A 90 -7.58 0.32 -15.23
C PHE A 90 -7.93 0.14 -13.75
N MET A 91 -9.08 -0.46 -13.47
CA MET A 91 -9.57 -0.74 -12.12
C MET A 91 -9.72 -2.25 -11.96
N ALA A 92 -9.04 -2.82 -10.96
CA ALA A 92 -9.00 -4.27 -10.78
C ALA A 92 -9.10 -4.70 -9.30
N GLU A 93 -9.76 -3.90 -8.46
CA GLU A 93 -9.84 -4.14 -7.02
C GLU A 93 -10.90 -5.21 -6.67
N PRO A 94 -10.53 -6.24 -5.89
CA PRO A 94 -11.48 -7.21 -5.38
C PRO A 94 -12.54 -6.61 -4.44
N MET A 95 -13.82 -6.93 -4.69
CA MET A 95 -14.93 -6.27 -4.01
C MET A 95 -15.54 -7.06 -2.84
N ARG A 96 -15.26 -8.37 -2.71
CA ARG A 96 -15.85 -9.18 -1.63
C ARG A 96 -15.04 -9.08 -0.35
N ALA A 97 -15.70 -8.69 0.74
CA ALA A 97 -15.10 -8.60 2.06
C ALA A 97 -14.80 -9.98 2.66
N SER A 98 -13.65 -10.10 3.32
CA SER A 98 -13.30 -11.22 4.20
C SER A 98 -13.39 -10.79 5.67
N ASN A 99 -13.56 -11.73 6.59
CA ASN A 99 -13.64 -11.47 8.04
C ASN A 99 -12.48 -12.12 8.83
N SER A 100 -11.48 -12.69 8.15
CA SER A 100 -10.36 -13.34 8.82
C SER A 100 -9.40 -12.34 9.49
N PHE A 101 -8.97 -12.63 10.72
CA PHE A 101 -7.92 -11.89 11.40
C PHE A 101 -6.55 -12.52 11.08
N VAL A 102 -5.83 -11.97 10.10
CA VAL A 102 -4.52 -12.46 9.64
C VAL A 102 -3.56 -11.30 9.36
N GLY A 103 -2.28 -11.61 9.22
CA GLY A 103 -1.21 -10.66 8.90
C GLY A 103 -0.25 -10.43 10.07
N THR A 104 0.86 -9.77 9.77
CA THR A 104 1.89 -9.41 10.76
C THR A 104 1.44 -8.20 11.59
N GLU A 105 1.53 -8.28 12.91
CA GLU A 105 0.84 -7.37 13.85
C GLU A 105 1.08 -5.86 13.61
N GLU A 106 2.27 -5.46 13.14
CA GLU A 106 2.63 -4.07 12.87
C GLU A 106 2.09 -3.56 11.51
N TYR A 107 1.71 -4.48 10.63
CA TYR A 107 1.24 -4.26 9.26
C TYR A 107 -0.28 -4.38 9.11
N ILE A 108 -0.97 -4.94 10.12
CA ILE A 108 -2.42 -5.13 10.10
C ILE A 108 -3.15 -3.78 10.01
N ALA A 109 -4.13 -3.70 9.11
CA ALA A 109 -4.97 -2.52 8.92
C ALA A 109 -6.02 -2.34 10.04
N PRO A 110 -6.49 -1.11 10.33
CA PRO A 110 -7.47 -0.83 11.38
C PRO A 110 -8.76 -1.65 11.28
N GLU A 111 -9.28 -1.85 10.07
CA GLU A 111 -10.51 -2.60 9.81
C GLU A 111 -10.39 -4.09 10.17
N ILE A 112 -9.21 -4.69 10.04
CA ILE A 112 -8.94 -6.07 10.50
C ILE A 112 -9.04 -6.13 12.02
N ILE A 113 -8.52 -5.12 12.72
CA ILE A 113 -8.52 -5.07 14.19
C ILE A 113 -9.94 -4.91 14.72
N THR A 114 -10.75 -4.08 14.08
CA THR A 114 -12.14 -3.85 14.49
C THR A 114 -13.10 -4.95 14.04
N GLY A 115 -12.63 -5.91 13.22
CA GLY A 115 -13.47 -6.96 12.65
C GLY A 115 -14.50 -6.43 11.65
N ALA A 116 -14.32 -5.21 11.14
CA ALA A 116 -15.06 -4.73 10.00
C ALA A 116 -14.53 -5.47 8.78
N GLY A 117 -15.39 -6.19 8.05
CA GLY A 117 -14.97 -6.96 6.88
C GLY A 117 -14.07 -6.15 5.95
N HIS A 118 -13.05 -6.79 5.37
CA HIS A 118 -11.96 -6.12 4.68
C HIS A 118 -11.87 -6.50 3.20
N THR A 119 -11.47 -5.53 2.36
CA THR A 119 -11.22 -5.69 0.92
C THR A 119 -9.72 -5.54 0.63
N SER A 120 -9.33 -5.36 -0.64
CA SER A 120 -7.95 -5.07 -1.05
C SER A 120 -7.34 -3.81 -0.43
N ALA A 121 -8.15 -2.93 0.17
CA ALA A 121 -7.67 -1.73 0.86
C ALA A 121 -6.63 -2.02 1.97
N VAL A 122 -6.61 -3.23 2.52
CA VAL A 122 -5.62 -3.66 3.52
C VAL A 122 -4.20 -3.76 2.96
N ASP A 123 -4.06 -4.11 1.68
CA ASP A 123 -2.76 -4.19 1.02
C ASP A 123 -2.18 -2.77 0.79
N TRP A 124 -3.04 -1.79 0.50
CA TRP A 124 -2.64 -0.39 0.41
C TRP A 124 -2.23 0.21 1.77
N TRP A 125 -2.87 -0.21 2.86
CA TRP A 125 -2.40 0.13 4.20
C TRP A 125 -1.01 -0.46 4.47
N ALA A 126 -0.83 -1.75 4.20
CA ALA A 126 0.44 -2.44 4.41
C ALA A 126 1.57 -1.82 3.57
N LEU A 127 1.28 -1.35 2.35
CA LEU A 127 2.22 -0.59 1.52
C LEU A 127 2.67 0.71 2.21
N GLY A 128 1.76 1.41 2.87
CA GLY A 128 2.07 2.60 3.66
C GLY A 128 3.00 2.30 4.85
N ILE A 129 2.78 1.17 5.54
CA ILE A 129 3.66 0.70 6.62
C ILE A 129 5.04 0.33 6.08
N LEU A 130 5.09 -0.43 4.97
CA LEU A 130 6.32 -0.85 4.32
C LEU A 130 7.15 0.36 3.88
N LEU A 131 6.52 1.34 3.23
CA LEU A 131 7.20 2.56 2.80
C LEU A 131 7.75 3.36 3.97
N PHE A 132 7.00 3.46 5.07
CA PHE A 132 7.49 4.09 6.29
C PHE A 132 8.70 3.32 6.85
N GLU A 133 8.62 2.00 6.96
CA GLU A 133 9.73 1.19 7.46
C GLU A 133 10.97 1.30 6.57
N MET A 134 10.81 1.30 5.24
CA MET A 134 11.92 1.52 4.32
C MET A 134 12.62 2.86 4.55
N LEU A 135 11.87 3.93 4.85
CA LEU A 135 12.43 5.28 5.02
C LEU A 135 12.95 5.56 6.43
N TYR A 136 12.39 4.93 7.46
CA TYR A 136 12.66 5.26 8.86
C TYR A 136 13.27 4.12 9.67
N GLY A 137 13.24 2.89 9.16
CA GLY A 137 13.82 1.70 9.80
C GLY A 137 13.00 1.10 10.93
N TYR A 138 11.77 1.59 11.13
CA TYR A 138 10.80 1.09 12.12
C TYR A 138 9.37 1.37 11.64
N THR A 139 8.38 0.65 12.16
CA THR A 139 6.97 0.89 11.80
C THR A 139 6.33 2.01 12.65
N PRO A 140 5.41 2.83 12.09
CA PRO A 140 4.95 4.06 12.75
C PRO A 140 4.12 3.82 14.03
N PHE A 141 3.49 2.65 14.14
CA PHE A 141 2.53 2.33 15.19
C PHE A 141 3.02 1.26 16.19
N ARG A 142 4.24 0.75 16.06
CA ARG A 142 4.80 -0.25 16.98
C ARG A 142 4.65 0.17 18.45
N GLY A 143 4.11 -0.73 19.27
CA GLY A 143 4.05 -0.62 20.73
C GLY A 143 4.97 -1.61 21.42
N LYS A 144 5.10 -1.50 22.75
CA LYS A 144 5.84 -2.48 23.57
C LYS A 144 5.14 -3.84 23.66
N THR A 145 3.83 -3.86 23.42
CA THR A 145 2.98 -5.06 23.44
C THR A 145 2.06 -5.04 22.23
N ARG A 146 1.57 -6.21 21.82
CA ARG A 146 0.58 -6.35 20.75
C ARG A 146 -0.65 -5.47 20.96
N GLN A 147 -1.19 -5.43 22.18
CA GLN A 147 -2.33 -4.59 22.54
C GLN A 147 -2.01 -3.11 22.38
N LYS A 148 -0.78 -2.69 22.73
CA LYS A 148 -0.35 -1.31 22.52
C LYS A 148 -0.16 -0.98 21.04
N THR A 149 0.37 -1.91 20.25
CA THR A 149 0.47 -1.78 18.78
C THR A 149 -0.92 -1.58 18.17
N PHE A 150 -1.90 -2.41 18.55
CA PHE A 150 -3.28 -2.28 18.07
C PHE A 150 -3.93 -0.97 18.50
N SER A 151 -3.77 -0.57 19.76
CA SER A 151 -4.22 0.73 20.25
C SER A 151 -3.60 1.89 19.47
N ASN A 152 -2.32 1.81 19.13
CA ASN A 152 -1.64 2.81 18.32
C ASN A 152 -2.17 2.83 16.87
N ILE A 153 -2.35 1.67 16.24
CA ILE A 153 -2.93 1.57 14.89
C ILE A 153 -4.30 2.27 14.86
N LEU A 154 -5.15 2.03 15.86
CA LEU A 154 -6.49 2.59 15.94
C LEU A 154 -6.53 4.09 16.30
N HIS A 155 -5.56 4.61 17.06
CA HIS A 155 -5.73 5.93 17.69
C HIS A 155 -4.52 6.88 17.63
N LYS A 156 -3.29 6.39 17.43
CA LYS A 156 -2.08 7.23 17.48
C LYS A 156 -1.87 7.99 16.17
N ASP A 157 -1.68 9.30 16.23
CA ASP A 157 -1.36 10.08 15.03
C ASP A 157 -0.05 9.63 14.37
N LEU A 158 -0.04 9.61 13.03
CA LEU A 158 1.17 9.40 12.25
C LEU A 158 2.12 10.57 12.45
N LYS A 159 3.36 10.28 12.85
CA LYS A 159 4.40 11.29 13.06
C LYS A 159 5.66 10.92 12.27
N PHE A 160 6.25 11.93 11.65
CA PHE A 160 7.51 11.79 10.91
C PHE A 160 8.64 12.43 11.73
N PRO A 161 9.69 11.69 12.09
CA PRO A 161 10.82 12.24 12.84
C PRO A 161 11.59 13.26 11.98
N GLY A 162 11.96 14.39 12.57
CA GLY A 162 12.76 15.43 11.88
C GLY A 162 14.23 15.04 11.66
N SER A 163 14.72 14.02 12.38
CA SER A 163 16.09 13.51 12.24
C SER A 163 16.34 12.80 10.91
N ILE A 164 15.30 12.29 10.26
CA ILE A 164 15.39 11.62 8.96
C ILE A 164 14.65 12.49 7.93
N GLN A 165 15.41 12.99 6.96
CA GLN A 165 14.87 13.83 5.91
C GLN A 165 14.15 12.95 4.87
N SER A 166 12.86 13.21 4.68
CA SER A 166 12.07 12.68 3.56
C SER A 166 11.24 13.80 2.95
N SER A 167 10.99 13.70 1.65
CA SER A 167 10.28 14.72 0.89
C SER A 167 8.83 14.90 1.37
N LEU A 168 8.27 16.07 1.06
CA LEU A 168 6.85 16.35 1.31
C LEU A 168 5.96 15.32 0.60
N HIS A 169 6.30 14.94 -0.63
CA HIS A 169 5.55 13.97 -1.42
C HIS A 169 5.57 12.58 -0.77
N ALA A 170 6.71 12.12 -0.24
CA ALA A 170 6.80 10.86 0.50
C ALA A 170 5.86 10.86 1.72
N LYS A 171 5.89 11.94 2.51
CA LYS A 171 5.04 12.11 3.69
C LYS A 171 3.56 12.17 3.33
N GLN A 172 3.20 12.88 2.27
CA GLN A 172 1.82 12.94 1.76
C GLN A 172 1.32 11.58 1.30
N LEU A 173 2.14 10.82 0.56
CA LEU A 173 1.79 9.47 0.12
C LEU A 173 1.51 8.56 1.32
N MET A 174 2.44 8.49 2.28
CA MET A 174 2.28 7.70 3.50
C MET A 174 1.05 8.14 4.31
N TYR A 175 0.80 9.45 4.41
CA TYR A 175 -0.38 9.97 5.12
C TYR A 175 -1.70 9.53 4.46
N ARG A 176 -1.77 9.51 3.12
CA ARG A 176 -2.97 9.09 2.39
C ARG A 176 -3.16 7.56 2.35
N LEU A 177 -2.07 6.78 2.31
CA LEU A 177 -2.11 5.31 2.42
C LEU A 177 -2.47 4.84 3.83
N LEU A 178 -2.02 5.56 4.86
CA LEU A 178 -2.30 5.24 6.27
C LEU A 178 -3.56 5.93 6.81
N HIS A 179 -4.52 6.21 5.94
CA HIS A 179 -5.83 6.67 6.35
C HIS A 179 -6.62 5.51 6.99
N ARG A 180 -7.16 5.72 8.19
CA ARG A 180 -7.81 4.65 8.96
C ARG A 180 -9.10 4.15 8.35
N ASP A 181 -9.92 5.05 7.85
CA ASP A 181 -11.12 4.68 7.10
C ASP A 181 -10.71 4.18 5.71
N PRO A 182 -10.95 2.89 5.38
CA PRO A 182 -10.58 2.33 4.09
C PRO A 182 -11.29 3.01 2.91
N LYS A 183 -12.46 3.65 3.11
CA LYS A 183 -13.18 4.36 2.04
C LYS A 183 -12.53 5.69 1.64
N ASN A 184 -11.70 6.24 2.53
CA ASN A 184 -10.99 7.50 2.34
C ASN A 184 -9.48 7.28 2.13
N ARG A 185 -9.03 6.02 2.14
CA ARG A 185 -7.65 5.62 1.91
C ARG A 185 -7.28 5.75 0.44
N LEU A 186 -6.04 6.15 0.15
CA LEU A 186 -5.54 6.14 -1.23
C LEU A 186 -5.59 4.72 -1.80
N GLY A 187 -6.11 4.59 -3.03
CA GLY A 187 -6.35 3.29 -3.68
C GLY A 187 -7.74 2.72 -3.45
N SER A 188 -8.60 3.42 -2.69
CA SER A 188 -9.99 2.98 -2.45
C SER A 188 -10.95 3.24 -3.61
N ARG A 189 -10.62 4.17 -4.50
CA ARG A 189 -11.51 4.55 -5.62
C ARG A 189 -11.07 3.93 -6.93
N GLU A 190 -9.82 4.16 -7.32
CA GLU A 190 -9.29 3.70 -8.61
C GLU A 190 -8.12 2.70 -8.44
N GLY A 191 -7.99 2.11 -7.24
CA GLY A 191 -6.96 1.12 -6.95
C GLY A 191 -5.55 1.68 -7.13
N ALA A 192 -4.68 0.87 -7.73
CA ALA A 192 -3.29 1.23 -7.99
C ALA A 192 -3.12 2.51 -8.83
N ASN A 193 -4.11 2.91 -9.65
CA ASN A 193 -4.03 4.12 -10.47
C ASN A 193 -3.87 5.39 -9.61
N GLU A 194 -4.60 5.51 -8.50
CA GLU A 194 -4.49 6.68 -7.61
C GLU A 194 -3.07 6.80 -7.00
N ILE A 195 -2.44 5.66 -6.74
CA ILE A 195 -1.10 5.58 -6.18
C ILE A 195 -0.06 5.95 -7.25
N LYS A 196 -0.19 5.42 -8.47
CA LYS A 196 0.70 5.71 -9.60
C LYS A 196 0.65 7.17 -10.07
N GLN A 197 -0.48 7.85 -9.86
CA GLN A 197 -0.64 9.28 -10.17
C GLN A 197 -0.11 10.20 -9.06
N HIS A 198 0.26 9.65 -7.90
CA HIS A 198 0.81 10.44 -6.82
C HIS A 198 2.17 11.04 -7.23
N PRO A 199 2.51 12.29 -6.86
CA PRO A 199 3.80 12.91 -7.22
C PRO A 199 5.07 12.30 -6.60
N PHE A 200 4.93 11.27 -5.77
CA PHE A 200 6.06 10.59 -5.13
C PHE A 200 6.53 9.47 -6.05
#